data_AF-A0A554W4V2-F1
#
_entry.id   AF-A0A554W4V2-F1
#
_cell.length_a   1.000
_cell.length_b   1.000
_cell.length_c   1.000
_cell.angle_alpha   90.00
_cell.angle_beta   90.00
_cell.angle_gamma   90.00
#
_symmetry.space_group_name_H-M   'P 1'
#
loop_
_entity.id
_entity.type
_entity.pdbx_description
1 polymer ?
#
loop_
_entity_poly.entity_id
_entity_poly.type
_entity_poly.pdbx_seq_one_letter_code
_entity_poly.pdbx_strand_id
1 'polypeptide(L)'
;MTHPAPVDVLEYYRALEQASERMLQAAEADDWDRVAELEGACALLIERLREAGQRAELSPAERAEKHRIMLAILRHDARIRELAEPWLDVWESTPPGSRSVLLH
;
A
#
# COMPACT_ATOMS: atom_id res chain seq x y z
N MET A 1 23.04 27.08 -17.77
CA MET A 1 22.77 25.68 -18.16
C MET A 1 22.04 25.02 -17.00
N THR A 2 20.72 25.08 -17.00
CA THR A 2 19.88 24.36 -16.05
C THR A 2 20.00 22.87 -16.37
N HIS A 3 20.81 22.13 -15.60
CA HIS A 3 20.70 20.69 -15.59
C HIS A 3 19.27 20.36 -15.11
N PRO A 4 18.52 19.46 -15.77
CA PRO A 4 17.30 18.95 -15.18
C PRO A 4 17.69 18.37 -13.82
N ALA A 5 17.06 18.86 -12.75
CA ALA A 5 17.33 18.37 -11.40
C ALA A 5 17.14 16.84 -11.42
N PRO A 6 18.09 16.06 -10.85
CA PRO A 6 17.88 14.62 -10.71
C PRO A 6 16.53 14.41 -10.02
N VAL A 7 15.65 13.60 -10.62
CA VAL A 7 14.35 13.28 -10.02
C VAL A 7 14.63 12.79 -8.60
N ASP A 8 14.20 13.58 -7.62
CA ASP A 8 14.54 13.38 -6.23
C ASP A 8 13.91 12.06 -5.75
N VAL A 9 14.71 11.21 -5.09
CA VAL A 9 14.26 9.95 -4.52
C VAL A 9 13.07 10.15 -3.59
N LEU A 10 12.98 11.31 -2.92
CA LEU A 10 11.81 11.64 -2.12
C LEU A 10 10.53 11.85 -2.93
N GLU A 11 10.61 12.29 -4.19
CA GLU A 11 9.41 12.42 -5.03
C GLU A 11 8.80 11.05 -5.34
N TYR A 12 9.62 10.01 -5.51
CA TYR A 12 9.11 8.63 -5.62
C TYR A 12 8.43 8.17 -4.33
N TYR A 13 9.01 8.47 -3.16
CA TYR A 13 8.36 8.17 -1.88
C TYR A 13 7.03 8.91 -1.74
N ARG A 14 6.95 10.20 -2.07
CA ARG A 14 5.71 10.98 -2.03
C ARG A 14 4.67 10.49 -3.02
N ALA A 15 5.10 10.04 -4.21
CA ALA A 15 4.22 9.44 -5.19
C ALA A 15 3.63 8.11 -4.67
N LEU A 16 4.45 7.29 -3.99
CA LEU A 16 3.99 6.07 -3.33
C LEU A 16 3.01 6.35 -2.18
N GLU A 17 3.25 7.38 -1.37
CA GLU A 17 2.32 7.79 -0.31
C GLU A 17 0.95 8.12 -0.90
N GLN A 18 0.92 8.97 -1.94
CA GLN A 18 -0.33 9.35 -2.63
C GLN A 18 -1.00 8.15 -3.30
N ALA A 19 -0.24 7.23 -3.89
CA ALA A 19 -0.81 6.04 -4.51
C ALA A 19 -1.44 5.12 -3.47
N SER A 20 -0.76 4.89 -2.33
CA SER A 20 -1.29 4.10 -1.21
C SER A 20 -2.54 4.72 -0.57
N GLU A 21 -2.60 6.05 -0.48
CA GLU A 21 -3.80 6.76 0.00
C GLU A 21 -4.98 6.57 -0.97
N ARG A 22 -4.75 6.65 -2.28
CA ARG A 22 -5.80 6.37 -3.28
C ARG A 22 -6.26 4.92 -3.27
N MET A 23 -5.35 3.97 -3.01
CA MET A 23 -5.71 2.56 -2.83
C MET A 23 -6.63 2.39 -1.61
N LEU A 24 -6.31 3.06 -0.50
CA LEU A 24 -7.15 3.05 0.69
C LEU A 24 -8.54 3.63 0.41
N GLN A 25 -8.61 4.79 -0.26
CA GLN A 25 -9.89 5.41 -0.63
C GLN A 25 -10.73 4.50 -1.54
N ALA A 26 -10.10 3.79 -2.49
CA ALA A 26 -10.79 2.83 -3.34
C ALA A 26 -11.30 1.61 -2.54
N ALA A 27 -10.49 1.08 -1.62
CA ALA A 27 -10.89 -0.01 -0.74
C ALA A 27 -12.05 0.39 0.20
N GLU A 28 -12.03 1.61 0.75
CA GLU A 28 -13.13 2.15 1.55
C GLU A 28 -14.44 2.32 0.76
N ALA A 29 -14.34 2.45 -0.56
CA ALA A 29 -15.46 2.51 -1.50
C ALA A 29 -15.84 1.14 -2.09
N ASP A 30 -15.22 0.04 -1.64
CA ASP A 30 -15.41 -1.33 -2.15
C ASP A 30 -15.03 -1.49 -3.65
N ASP A 31 -14.21 -0.59 -4.18
CA ASP A 31 -13.74 -0.57 -5.58
C ASP A 31 -12.42 -1.35 -5.73
N TRP A 32 -12.51 -2.67 -5.62
CA TRP A 32 -11.35 -3.57 -5.63
C TRP A 32 -10.64 -3.64 -7.00
N ASP A 33 -11.37 -3.43 -8.10
CA ASP A 33 -10.78 -3.31 -9.42
C ASP A 33 -9.84 -2.10 -9.47
N ARG A 34 -10.26 -0.96 -8.91
CA ARG A 34 -9.42 0.23 -8.83
C ARG A 34 -8.22 0.04 -7.89
N VAL A 35 -8.38 -0.70 -6.79
CA VAL A 35 -7.26 -1.08 -5.91
C VAL A 35 -6.20 -1.85 -6.70
N ALA A 36 -6.60 -2.84 -7.50
CA ALA A 36 -5.68 -3.64 -8.32
C ALA A 36 -4.98 -2.81 -9.41
N GLU A 37 -5.68 -1.88 -10.06
CA GLU A 37 -5.06 -0.95 -11.02
C GLU A 37 -3.99 -0.07 -10.36
N LEU A 38 -4.28 0.46 -9.17
CA LEU A 38 -3.37 1.31 -8.42
C LEU A 38 -2.17 0.53 -7.86
N GLU A 39 -2.35 -0.75 -7.50
CA GLU A 39 -1.24 -1.64 -7.14
C GLU A 39 -0.23 -1.77 -8.28
N GLY A 40 -0.71 -1.91 -9.53
CA GLY A 40 0.16 -1.90 -10.71
C GLY A 40 0.96 -0.61 -10.87
N ALA A 41 0.35 0.54 -10.58
CA ALA A 41 1.06 1.83 -10.58
C ALA A 41 2.12 1.91 -9.46
N CYS A 42 1.81 1.41 -8.26
CA CYS A 42 2.75 1.29 -7.15
C CYS A 42 3.96 0.40 -7.53
N ALA A 43 3.73 -0.75 -8.16
CA ALA A 43 4.78 -1.64 -8.60
C ALA A 43 5.78 -0.94 -9.54
N LEU A 44 5.28 -0.16 -10.52
CA LEU A 44 6.13 0.63 -11.41
C LEU A 44 6.94 1.69 -10.64
N LEU A 45 6.31 2.41 -9.70
CA LEU A 45 7.00 3.40 -8.87
C LEU A 45 8.08 2.78 -7.98
N ILE A 46 7.83 1.60 -7.41
CA ILE A 46 8.80 0.85 -6.59
C ILE A 46 10.02 0.47 -7.42
N GLU A 47 9.84 -0.02 -8.65
CA GLU A 47 10.97 -0.38 -9.50
C GLU A 47 11.84 0.84 -9.85
N ARG A 48 11.23 1.97 -10.22
CA ARG A 48 11.98 3.22 -10.46
C ARG A 48 12.67 3.75 -9.21
N LEU A 49 12.01 3.64 -8.05
CA LEU A 49 12.58 4.02 -6.76
C LEU A 49 13.80 3.15 -6.40
N ARG A 50 13.77 1.84 -6.69
CA ARG A 50 14.92 0.95 -6.44
C ARG A 50 16.14 1.38 -7.25
N GLU A 51 15.95 1.73 -8.52
CA GLU A 51 17.03 2.22 -9.38
C GLU A 51 17.59 3.56 -8.90
N ALA A 52 16.72 4.53 -8.59
CA ALA A 52 17.12 5.85 -8.15
C ALA A 52 17.76 5.85 -6.75
N GLY A 53 17.22 5.02 -5.84
CA GLY A 53 17.65 4.92 -4.45
C GLY A 53 19.03 4.32 -4.23
N GLN A 54 19.53 3.50 -5.16
CA GLN A 54 20.88 2.90 -5.06
C GLN A 54 22.01 3.93 -5.05
N ARG A 55 21.77 5.12 -5.61
CA ARG A 55 22.79 6.17 -5.80
C ARG A 55 22.49 7.44 -5.00
N ALA A 56 21.42 7.44 -4.20
CA ALA A 56 20.94 8.62 -3.53
C ALA A 56 21.54 8.78 -2.14
N GLU A 57 22.24 9.89 -1.94
CA GLU A 57 22.65 10.35 -0.63
C GLU A 57 21.57 11.27 -0.06
N LEU A 58 20.86 10.79 0.95
CA LEU A 58 19.86 11.58 1.66
C LEU A 58 20.51 12.34 2.82
N SER A 59 20.12 13.58 3.03
CA SER A 59 20.37 14.34 4.26
C SER A 59 19.61 13.72 5.44
N PRO A 60 19.94 14.09 6.70
CA PRO A 60 19.18 13.66 7.86
C PRO A 60 17.68 14.00 7.80
N ALA A 61 17.33 15.18 7.27
CA ALA A 61 15.94 15.60 7.11
C ALA A 61 15.19 14.74 6.09
N GLU A 62 15.82 14.43 4.96
CA GLU A 62 15.22 13.59 3.93
C GLU A 62 15.07 12.14 4.38
N ARG A 63 16.00 11.62 5.20
CA ARG A 63 15.84 10.32 5.86
C ARG A 63 14.64 10.29 6.81
N ALA A 64 14.45 11.34 7.59
CA ALA A 64 13.30 11.45 8.50
C ALA A 64 11.99 11.49 7.72
N GLU A 65 11.94 12.24 6.62
CA GLU A 65 10.75 12.31 5.76
C GLU A 65 10.45 10.98 5.07
N LYS A 66 11.47 10.32 4.51
CA LYS A 66 11.34 8.96 3.96
C LYS A 66 10.73 8.01 5.00
N HIS A 67 11.21 8.05 6.24
CA HIS A 67 10.70 7.19 7.31
C HIS A 67 9.23 7.50 7.64
N ARG A 68 8.86 8.79 7.71
CA ARG A 68 7.47 9.21 7.91
C ARG A 68 6.55 8.66 6.80
N ILE A 69 6.98 8.79 5.55
CA ILE A 69 6.24 8.30 4.37
C ILE A 69 6.07 6.78 4.42
N MET A 70 7.15 6.04 4.71
CA MET A 70 7.07 4.58 4.82
C MET A 70 6.06 4.14 5.88
N LEU A 71 6.02 4.80 7.03
CA LEU A 71 5.03 4.52 8.07
C LEU A 71 3.60 4.84 7.62
N ALA A 72 3.40 5.87 6.79
CA ALA A 72 2.09 6.18 6.23
C ALA A 72 1.59 5.09 5.28
N ILE A 73 2.44 4.66 4.34
CA ILE A 73 2.15 3.56 3.42
C ILE A 73 1.77 2.29 4.19
N LEU A 74 2.56 1.92 5.21
CA LEU A 74 2.27 0.73 6.02
C LEU A 74 0.92 0.82 6.76
N ARG A 75 0.51 2.01 7.21
CA ARG A 75 -0.81 2.20 7.84
C ARG A 75 -1.94 2.06 6.82
N HIS A 76 -1.77 2.61 5.61
CA HIS A 76 -2.75 2.46 4.54
C HIS A 76 -2.90 0.98 4.16
N ASP A 77 -1.79 0.26 3.97
CA ASP A 77 -1.79 -1.16 3.63
C ASP A 77 -2.46 -2.02 4.71
N ALA A 78 -2.21 -1.74 5.99
CA ALA A 78 -2.87 -2.43 7.09
C ALA A 78 -4.38 -2.25 7.03
N ARG A 79 -4.85 -1.01 6.81
CA ARG A 79 -6.27 -0.70 6.71
C ARG A 79 -6.94 -1.33 5.49
N ILE A 80 -6.26 -1.34 4.34
CA ILE A 80 -6.75 -2.03 3.12
C ILE A 80 -6.95 -3.52 3.41
N ARG A 81 -6.00 -4.18 4.11
CA ARG A 81 -6.12 -5.61 4.46
C ARG A 81 -7.29 -5.88 5.40
N GLU A 82 -7.50 -5.04 6.40
CA GLU A 82 -8.68 -5.14 7.29
C GLU A 82 -9.99 -5.06 6.50
N LEU A 83 -10.06 -4.21 5.49
CA LEU A 83 -11.24 -4.06 4.63
C LEU A 83 -11.43 -5.24 3.66
N ALA A 84 -10.33 -5.84 3.18
CA ALA A 84 -10.35 -6.93 2.22
C ALA A 84 -10.68 -8.30 2.84
N GLU A 85 -10.45 -8.48 4.14
CA GLU A 85 -10.66 -9.76 4.84
C GLU A 85 -11.73 -9.70 5.96
N PRO A 86 -12.98 -9.26 5.69
CA PRO A 86 -14.01 -9.11 6.74
C PRO A 86 -14.48 -10.45 7.34
N TRP A 87 -14.18 -11.58 6.69
CA TRP A 87 -14.61 -12.92 7.10
C TRP A 87 -13.77 -13.58 8.21
N LEU A 88 -12.65 -12.98 8.63
CA LEU A 88 -11.93 -13.46 9.82
C LEU A 88 -12.80 -13.39 11.09
N ASP A 89 -13.76 -12.46 11.16
CA ASP A 89 -14.72 -12.36 12.27
C ASP A 89 -15.91 -13.35 12.14
N VAL A 90 -16.20 -13.85 10.93
CA VAL A 90 -17.37 -14.72 10.69
C VAL A 90 -17.10 -16.16 11.17
N TRP A 91 -15.84 -16.61 11.18
CA TRP A 91 -15.51 -17.96 11.67
C TRP A 91 -15.33 -18.05 13.19
N GLU A 92 -15.12 -16.95 13.92
CA GLU A 92 -15.17 -16.95 15.40
C GLU A 92 -16.60 -17.02 15.96
N SER A 93 -17.60 -16.68 15.14
CA SER A 93 -19.02 -16.67 15.53
C SER A 93 -19.77 -17.98 15.26
N THR A 94 -19.11 -19.00 14.70
CA THR A 94 -19.73 -20.32 14.47
C THR A 94 -19.41 -21.26 15.63
N PRO A 95 -20.36 -21.60 16.54
CA PRO A 95 -20.12 -22.59 17.57
C PRO A 95 -19.81 -23.96 16.91
N PRO A 96 -18.84 -24.73 17.41
CA PRO A 96 -18.58 -26.08 16.91
C PRO A 96 -19.80 -26.96 17.21
N GLY A 97 -20.62 -27.28 16.20
CA GLY A 97 -21.76 -28.18 16.42
C GLY A 97 -22.83 -28.32 15.34
N SER A 98 -22.82 -27.51 14.27
CA SER A 98 -23.91 -27.59 13.26
C SER A 98 -23.41 -28.01 11.88
N ARG A 99 -22.71 -29.15 11.81
CA ARG A 99 -22.64 -29.94 10.56
C ARG A 99 -23.71 -31.02 10.63
N SER A 100 -24.91 -30.72 10.14
CA SER A 100 -25.89 -31.77 9.84
C SER A 100 -25.42 -32.48 8.57
N VAL A 101 -24.89 -33.68 8.72
CA VAL A 101 -24.63 -34.59 7.60
C VAL A 101 -25.96 -35.24 7.23
N LEU A 102 -26.68 -34.65 6.28
CA LEU A 102 -27.67 -35.37 5.49
C LEU A 102 -27.03 -35.68 4.14
N LEU A 103 -26.41 -36.85 4.07
CA LEU A 103 -26.13 -37.51 2.79
C LEU A 103 -27.31 -38.45 2.52
N HIS A 104 -27.95 -38.23 1.37
CA HIS A 104 -28.89 -39.15 0.73
C HIS A 104 -28.18 -40.44 0.29
#